data_AF-A0A974AV63-F1
#
_entry.id   AF-A0A974AV63-F1
#
_cell.length_a   1.000
_cell.length_b   1.000
_cell.length_c   1.000
_cell.angle_alpha   90.00
_cell.angle_beta   90.00
_cell.angle_gamma   90.00
#
_symmetry.space_group_name_H-M   'P 1'
#
loop_
_entity.id
_entity.type
_entity.pdbx_description
1 polymer ?
#
loop_
_entity_poly.entity_id
_entity_poly.type
_entity_poly.pdbx_seq_one_letter_code
_entity_poly.pdbx_strand_id
1 'polypeptide(L)'
;MLYLKKRMRTLKDISLFMLTFWKTAIAAGYLLILLKYKLNFSYYFQSWRDFVDLQKLVEFLVNNSGALSLSILILSVFVLINKDGEKWIPQAEQCFSTNKIPTNWANVRARWIIPFVIVTNIIIFIAAAYFVDDVVVFCALFMMHHLNAVLWLVAFQANIRYYFTAPAYLPSSGPRKKLILERRDVMRRFMFETYNVYREGITAIAYGIALLTAILLQTQNAHFRPAPYLIVLTAELANQLISYRERKERDAALSQITEREIEISDADADRISKAAVERQ
;
A
#
# COMPACT_ATOMS: atom_id res chain seq x y z
N MET A 1 34.03 -7.89 -4.77
CA MET A 1 32.94 -6.98 -4.32
C MET A 1 32.10 -6.39 -5.46
N LEU A 2 32.71 -5.89 -6.55
CA LEU A 2 32.02 -5.32 -7.73
C LEU A 2 31.04 -6.30 -8.42
N TYR A 3 31.40 -7.57 -8.56
CA TYR A 3 30.56 -8.60 -9.21
C TYR A 3 29.26 -8.88 -8.44
N LEU A 4 29.33 -8.98 -7.10
CA LEU A 4 28.16 -9.13 -6.22
C LEU A 4 27.24 -7.90 -6.29
N LYS A 5 27.81 -6.69 -6.34
CA LYS A 5 27.05 -5.44 -6.47
C LYS A 5 26.31 -5.33 -7.80
N LYS A 6 26.93 -5.81 -8.90
CA LYS A 6 26.30 -5.88 -10.24
C LYS A 6 25.16 -6.91 -10.26
N ARG A 7 25.37 -8.12 -9.71
CA ARG A 7 24.35 -9.18 -9.65
C ARG A 7 23.14 -8.82 -8.77
N MET A 8 23.36 -8.14 -7.65
CA MET A 8 22.28 -7.65 -6.79
C MET A 8 21.44 -6.55 -7.46
N ARG A 9 22.04 -5.68 -8.29
CA ARG A 9 21.28 -4.74 -9.12
C ARG A 9 20.38 -5.47 -10.11
N THR A 10 20.90 -6.44 -10.84
CA THR A 10 20.12 -7.20 -11.83
C THR A 10 18.92 -7.91 -11.22
N LEU A 11 19.08 -8.53 -10.05
CA LEU A 11 17.96 -9.19 -9.35
C LEU A 11 16.92 -8.20 -8.83
N LYS A 12 17.36 -7.04 -8.32
CA LYS A 12 16.47 -5.95 -7.90
C LYS A 12 15.69 -5.39 -9.09
N ASP A 13 16.35 -5.20 -10.23
CA ASP A 13 15.74 -4.68 -11.45
C ASP A 13 14.73 -5.66 -12.04
N ILE A 14 15.04 -6.97 -12.04
CA ILE A 14 14.09 -8.03 -12.43
C ILE A 14 12.89 -8.07 -11.48
N SER A 15 13.12 -7.99 -10.17
CA SER A 15 12.05 -7.97 -9.17
C SER A 15 11.14 -6.75 -9.34
N LEU A 16 11.71 -5.57 -9.60
CA LEU A 16 10.95 -4.34 -9.86
C LEU A 16 10.16 -4.43 -11.17
N PHE A 17 10.78 -4.93 -12.24
CA PHE A 17 10.11 -5.16 -13.52
C PHE A 17 8.93 -6.12 -13.36
N MET A 18 9.13 -7.26 -12.69
CA MET A 18 8.06 -8.23 -12.43
C MET A 18 6.95 -7.60 -11.60
N LEU A 19 7.29 -6.83 -10.57
CA LEU A 19 6.31 -6.13 -9.75
C LEU A 19 5.48 -5.14 -10.58
N THR A 20 6.12 -4.32 -11.42
CA THR A 20 5.43 -3.38 -12.31
C THR A 20 4.57 -4.10 -13.34
N PHE A 21 5.09 -5.16 -13.95
CA PHE A 21 4.33 -5.99 -14.90
C PHE A 21 3.07 -6.57 -14.26
N TRP A 22 3.19 -7.17 -13.06
CA TRP A 22 2.04 -7.69 -12.33
C TRP A 22 1.03 -6.60 -11.98
N LYS A 23 1.49 -5.42 -11.54
CA LYS A 23 0.61 -4.27 -11.25
C LYS A 23 -0.20 -3.88 -12.50
N THR A 24 0.46 -3.74 -13.64
CA THR A 24 -0.18 -3.36 -14.91
C THR A 24 -1.10 -4.46 -15.44
N ALA A 25 -0.70 -5.73 -15.37
CA ALA A 25 -1.49 -6.85 -15.84
C ALA A 25 -2.78 -7.03 -15.02
N ILE A 26 -2.70 -6.89 -13.69
CA ILE A 26 -3.88 -6.95 -12.81
C ILE A 26 -4.83 -5.78 -13.12
N ALA A 27 -4.32 -4.54 -13.23
CA ALA A 27 -5.14 -3.38 -13.54
C ALA A 27 -5.79 -3.47 -14.93
N ALA A 28 -5.06 -3.94 -15.95
CA ALA A 28 -5.58 -4.13 -17.30
C ALA A 28 -6.62 -5.25 -17.35
N GLY A 29 -6.37 -6.38 -16.67
CA GLY A 29 -7.33 -7.47 -16.54
C GLY A 29 -8.61 -7.05 -15.83
N TYR A 30 -8.48 -6.28 -14.74
CA TYR A 30 -9.60 -5.68 -14.03
C TYR A 30 -10.44 -4.79 -14.95
N LEU A 31 -9.82 -3.83 -15.64
CA LEU A 31 -10.50 -2.93 -16.58
C LEU A 31 -11.21 -3.69 -17.70
N LEU A 32 -10.57 -4.74 -18.25
CA LEU A 32 -11.16 -5.55 -19.30
C LEU A 32 -12.40 -6.29 -18.82
N ILE A 33 -12.35 -6.88 -17.62
CA ILE A 33 -13.53 -7.55 -17.02
C ILE A 33 -14.65 -6.53 -16.83
N LEU A 34 -14.30 -5.36 -16.29
CA LEU A 34 -15.26 -4.30 -15.97
C LEU A 34 -15.98 -3.79 -17.22
N LEU A 35 -15.22 -3.38 -18.23
CA LEU A 35 -15.74 -2.82 -19.48
C LEU A 35 -16.60 -3.85 -20.22
N LYS A 36 -16.12 -5.09 -20.29
CA LYS A 36 -16.77 -6.13 -21.09
C LYS A 36 -18.00 -6.72 -20.42
N TYR A 37 -17.91 -7.07 -19.14
CA TYR A 37 -18.92 -7.91 -18.48
C TYR A 37 -19.82 -7.15 -17.50
N LYS A 38 -19.43 -5.95 -17.06
CA LYS A 38 -20.18 -5.23 -16.02
C LYS A 38 -20.78 -3.93 -16.51
N LEU A 39 -20.00 -3.14 -17.24
CA LEU A 39 -20.45 -1.89 -17.81
C LEU A 39 -21.16 -2.06 -19.16
N ASN A 40 -21.17 -3.29 -19.70
CA ASN A 40 -21.71 -3.62 -21.03
C ASN A 40 -21.32 -2.57 -22.07
N PHE A 41 -20.04 -2.22 -22.10
CA PHE A 41 -19.57 -1.00 -22.75
C PHE A 41 -19.95 -0.93 -24.24
N SER A 42 -19.95 -2.08 -24.92
CA SER A 42 -20.35 -2.22 -26.32
C SER A 42 -21.85 -2.00 -26.59
N TYR A 43 -22.70 -2.09 -25.57
CA TYR A 43 -24.13 -1.76 -25.69
C TYR A 43 -24.32 -0.25 -25.88
N TYR A 44 -23.60 0.56 -25.09
CA TYR A 44 -23.70 2.03 -25.12
C TYR A 44 -22.87 2.66 -26.24
N PHE A 45 -21.70 2.08 -26.54
CA PHE A 45 -20.73 2.63 -27.49
C PHE A 45 -20.36 1.60 -28.55
N GLN A 46 -21.11 1.58 -29.65
CA GLN A 46 -20.87 0.69 -30.79
C GLN A 46 -19.77 1.22 -31.72
N SER A 47 -19.59 2.53 -31.72
CA SER A 47 -18.58 3.24 -32.49
C SER A 47 -17.94 4.35 -31.67
N TRP A 48 -16.77 4.85 -32.12
CA TRP A 48 -16.10 5.97 -31.46
C TRP A 48 -16.95 7.25 -31.43
N ARG A 49 -17.89 7.41 -32.38
CA ARG A 49 -18.78 8.59 -32.45
C ARG A 49 -19.77 8.62 -31.30
N ASP A 50 -20.10 7.47 -30.72
CA ASP A 50 -21.02 7.39 -29.59
C ASP A 50 -20.41 8.00 -28.31
N PHE A 51 -19.08 8.12 -28.24
CA PHE A 51 -18.40 8.74 -27.09
C PHE A 51 -18.53 10.26 -27.05
N VAL A 52 -18.71 10.89 -28.21
CA VAL A 52 -18.89 12.35 -28.31
C VAL A 52 -20.37 12.74 -28.22
N ASP A 53 -21.27 11.75 -28.23
CA ASP A 53 -22.69 11.95 -27.97
C ASP A 53 -22.93 12.11 -26.46
N LEU A 54 -23.22 13.34 -26.05
CA LEU A 54 -23.44 13.68 -24.65
C LEU A 54 -24.62 12.91 -24.05
N GLN A 55 -25.67 12.62 -24.82
CA GLN A 55 -26.84 11.93 -24.31
C GLN A 55 -26.51 10.48 -23.97
N LYS A 56 -25.81 9.77 -24.87
CA LYS A 56 -25.34 8.39 -24.62
C LYS A 56 -24.37 8.33 -23.45
N LEU A 57 -23.48 9.33 -23.34
CA LEU A 57 -22.54 9.42 -22.23
C LEU A 57 -23.27 9.59 -20.89
N VAL A 58 -24.25 10.50 -20.81
CA VAL A 58 -25.04 10.71 -19.58
C VAL A 58 -25.85 9.45 -19.23
N GLU A 59 -26.49 8.82 -20.21
CA GLU A 59 -27.25 7.58 -20.00
C GLU A 59 -26.35 6.46 -19.46
N PHE A 60 -25.17 6.28 -20.04
CA PHE A 60 -24.17 5.34 -19.56
C PHE A 60 -23.77 5.61 -18.10
N LEU A 61 -23.46 6.88 -17.77
CA LEU A 61 -23.03 7.28 -16.43
C LEU A 61 -24.12 7.06 -15.38
N VAL A 62 -25.36 7.42 -15.68
CA VAL A 62 -26.49 7.27 -14.74
C VAL A 62 -26.75 5.79 -14.48
N ASN A 63 -26.86 4.99 -15.54
CA ASN A 63 -27.20 3.57 -15.45
C ASN A 63 -26.11 2.72 -14.81
N ASN A 64 -24.84 3.13 -14.91
CA ASN A 64 -23.70 2.38 -14.39
C ASN A 64 -23.01 3.07 -13.20
N SER A 65 -23.62 4.11 -12.63
CA SER A 65 -23.02 4.96 -11.58
C SER A 65 -22.47 4.18 -10.38
N GLY A 66 -23.19 3.15 -9.91
CA GLY A 66 -22.73 2.28 -8.82
C GLY A 66 -21.46 1.49 -9.17
N ALA A 67 -21.49 0.74 -10.27
CA ALA A 67 -20.35 -0.05 -10.74
C ALA A 67 -19.12 0.83 -11.07
N LEU A 68 -19.34 2.00 -11.68
CA LEU A 68 -18.30 2.99 -11.94
C LEU A 68 -17.67 3.52 -10.65
N SER A 69 -18.50 3.89 -9.67
CA SER A 69 -18.01 4.41 -8.38
C SER A 69 -17.17 3.39 -7.63
N LEU A 70 -17.65 2.14 -7.54
CA LEU A 70 -16.91 1.05 -6.89
C LEU A 70 -15.61 0.72 -7.63
N SER A 71 -15.61 0.83 -8.96
CA SER A 71 -14.41 0.60 -9.77
C SER A 71 -13.35 1.66 -9.58
N ILE A 72 -13.76 2.93 -9.52
CA ILE A 72 -12.86 4.04 -9.21
C ILE A 72 -12.26 3.84 -7.82
N LEU A 73 -13.06 3.40 -6.85
CA LEU A 73 -12.58 3.09 -5.50
C LEU A 73 -11.53 1.95 -5.52
N ILE A 74 -11.84 0.82 -6.17
CA ILE A 74 -10.91 -0.31 -6.31
C ILE A 74 -9.59 0.13 -6.94
N LEU A 75 -9.65 0.84 -8.06
CA LEU A 75 -8.46 1.32 -8.78
C LEU A 75 -7.66 2.32 -7.94
N SER A 76 -8.34 3.21 -7.22
CA SER A 76 -7.69 4.19 -6.33
C SER A 76 -6.94 3.48 -5.20
N VAL A 77 -7.60 2.54 -4.52
CA VAL A 77 -6.99 1.72 -3.46
C VAL A 77 -5.78 0.94 -4.02
N PHE A 78 -5.95 0.29 -5.18
CA PHE A 78 -4.88 -0.44 -5.84
C PHE A 78 -3.66 0.45 -6.15
N VAL A 79 -3.86 1.62 -6.76
CA VAL A 79 -2.78 2.56 -7.07
C VAL A 79 -2.08 3.06 -5.81
N LEU A 80 -2.84 3.42 -4.78
CA LEU A 80 -2.30 3.94 -3.52
C LEU A 80 -1.47 2.89 -2.77
N ILE A 81 -1.95 1.66 -2.66
CA ILE A 81 -1.22 0.53 -2.06
C ILE A 81 0.11 0.31 -2.81
N ASN A 82 0.05 0.32 -4.14
CA ASN A 82 1.22 0.03 -4.97
C ASN A 82 2.28 1.14 -4.94
N LYS A 83 1.87 2.41 -4.81
CA LYS A 83 2.80 3.55 -4.72
C LYS A 83 3.58 3.54 -3.41
N ASP A 84 2.92 3.16 -2.31
CA ASP A 84 3.58 3.11 -1.01
C ASP A 84 4.54 1.92 -0.91
N GLY A 85 4.12 0.75 -1.43
CA GLY A 85 4.89 -0.50 -1.43
C GLY A 85 6.34 -0.38 -1.92
N GLU A 86 6.62 0.50 -2.87
CA GLU A 86 7.95 0.69 -3.46
C GLU A 86 8.98 1.33 -2.49
N LYS A 87 8.50 2.09 -1.51
CA LYS A 87 9.38 2.81 -0.56
C LYS A 87 9.74 1.99 0.68
N TRP A 88 8.93 0.99 1.01
CA TRP A 88 9.00 0.28 2.29
C TRP A 88 10.31 -0.49 2.52
N ILE A 89 10.77 -1.26 1.52
CA ILE A 89 11.99 -2.07 1.67
C ILE A 89 13.22 -1.16 1.83
N PRO A 90 13.47 -0.15 0.97
CA PRO A 90 14.59 0.76 1.17
C PRO A 90 14.56 1.51 2.51
N GLN A 91 13.38 1.98 2.95
CA GLN A 91 13.23 2.66 4.24
C GLN A 91 13.51 1.72 5.43
N ALA A 92 13.08 0.46 5.34
CA ALA A 92 13.36 -0.55 6.35
C ALA A 92 14.86 -0.87 6.43
N GLU A 93 15.55 -1.03 5.29
CA GLU A 93 17.00 -1.28 5.25
C GLU A 93 17.81 -0.15 5.91
N GLN A 94 17.41 1.11 5.71
CA GLN A 94 18.06 2.29 6.32
C GLN A 94 17.96 2.33 7.85
N CYS A 95 17.10 1.52 8.46
CA CYS A 95 17.03 1.36 9.91
C CYS A 95 18.15 0.47 10.48
N PHE A 96 19.01 -0.10 9.64
CA PHE A 96 20.08 -0.99 10.06
C PHE A 96 21.44 -0.49 9.59
N SER A 97 22.50 -0.83 10.33
CA SER A 97 23.86 -0.67 9.83
C SER A 97 24.05 -1.57 8.60
N THR A 98 24.84 -1.15 7.62
CA THR A 98 25.01 -1.86 6.33
C THR A 98 25.40 -3.33 6.49
N ASN A 99 26.16 -3.67 7.53
CA ASN A 99 26.59 -5.03 7.85
C ASN A 99 25.62 -5.82 8.77
N LYS A 100 24.53 -5.19 9.20
CA LYS A 100 23.52 -5.71 10.12
C LYS A 100 22.11 -5.61 9.55
N ILE A 101 21.97 -5.49 8.23
CA ILE A 101 20.67 -5.56 7.57
C ILE A 101 20.17 -7.01 7.69
N PRO A 102 18.92 -7.25 8.13
CA PRO A 102 18.33 -8.58 8.10
C PRO A 102 18.38 -9.16 6.69
N THR A 103 19.11 -10.26 6.51
CA THR A 103 19.18 -10.98 5.23
C THR A 103 18.08 -12.02 5.11
N ASN A 104 17.56 -12.49 6.24
CA ASN A 104 16.50 -13.46 6.30
C ASN A 104 15.27 -12.87 6.99
N TRP A 105 14.54 -12.04 6.24
CA TRP A 105 13.18 -11.59 6.58
C TRP A 105 12.17 -12.75 6.65
N ALA A 106 12.57 -14.00 6.39
CA ALA A 106 11.71 -15.19 6.43
C ALA A 106 11.78 -15.94 7.78
N ASN A 107 12.72 -15.63 8.67
CA ASN A 107 12.87 -16.27 9.99
C ASN A 107 12.02 -15.64 11.10
N VAL A 108 10.88 -15.03 10.74
CA VAL A 108 10.08 -14.22 11.66
C VAL A 108 8.76 -14.89 12.05
N ARG A 109 8.17 -14.41 13.15
CA ARG A 109 6.93 -14.97 13.71
C ARG A 109 5.78 -14.79 12.73
N ALA A 110 4.85 -15.76 12.74
CA ALA A 110 3.64 -15.75 11.93
C ALA A 110 3.85 -15.62 10.40
N ARG A 111 4.96 -16.18 9.88
CA ARG A 111 5.32 -16.15 8.44
C ARG A 111 4.21 -16.62 7.50
N TRP A 112 3.36 -17.55 7.94
CA TRP A 112 2.29 -18.12 7.13
C TRP A 112 1.17 -17.11 6.82
N ILE A 113 1.07 -16.04 7.62
CA ILE A 113 0.13 -14.93 7.39
C ILE A 113 0.50 -14.18 6.11
N ILE A 114 1.78 -14.07 5.77
CA ILE A 114 2.24 -13.35 4.58
C ILE A 114 1.69 -13.95 3.27
N PRO A 115 1.98 -15.21 2.92
CA PRO A 115 1.43 -15.81 1.72
C PRO A 115 -0.09 -15.93 1.79
N PHE A 116 -0.67 -16.16 2.97
CA PHE A 116 -2.12 -16.16 3.16
C PHE A 116 -2.74 -14.82 2.72
N VAL A 117 -2.30 -13.70 3.30
CA VAL A 117 -2.79 -12.35 2.97
C VAL A 117 -2.61 -12.01 1.49
N ILE A 118 -1.48 -12.39 0.90
CA ILE A 118 -1.24 -12.16 -0.54
C ILE A 118 -2.25 -12.92 -1.38
N VAL A 119 -2.40 -14.23 -1.14
CA VAL A 119 -3.31 -15.09 -1.92
C VAL A 119 -4.77 -14.66 -1.71
N THR A 120 -5.18 -14.39 -0.48
CA THR A 120 -6.56 -13.96 -0.19
C THR A 120 -6.86 -12.59 -0.79
N ASN A 121 -5.92 -11.63 -0.77
CA ASN A 121 -6.12 -10.35 -1.44
C ASN A 121 -6.25 -10.50 -2.96
N ILE A 122 -5.46 -11.37 -3.60
CA ILE A 122 -5.62 -11.66 -5.04
C ILE A 122 -7.04 -12.18 -5.32
N ILE A 123 -7.51 -13.15 -4.53
CA ILE A 123 -8.87 -13.70 -4.67
C ILE A 123 -9.92 -12.61 -4.45
N ILE A 124 -9.76 -11.77 -3.42
CA ILE A 124 -10.66 -10.66 -3.12
C ILE A 124 -10.73 -9.66 -4.27
N PHE A 125 -9.61 -9.25 -4.86
CA PHE A 125 -9.62 -8.30 -5.97
C PHE A 125 -10.27 -8.87 -7.24
N ILE A 126 -10.03 -10.15 -7.54
CA ILE A 126 -10.70 -10.84 -8.67
C ILE A 126 -12.20 -10.92 -8.42
N ALA A 127 -12.61 -11.34 -7.21
CA ALA A 127 -14.01 -11.42 -6.83
C ALA A 127 -14.69 -10.04 -6.85
N ALA A 128 -14.01 -9.00 -6.37
CA ALA A 128 -14.54 -7.63 -6.36
C ALA A 128 -14.74 -7.10 -7.77
N ALA A 129 -13.87 -7.44 -8.73
CA ALA A 129 -14.07 -7.14 -10.14
C ALA A 129 -15.32 -7.83 -10.70
N TYR A 130 -15.50 -9.10 -10.35
CA TYR A 130 -16.60 -9.92 -10.83
C TYR A 130 -17.95 -9.59 -10.18
N PHE A 131 -17.96 -9.03 -8.97
CA PHE A 131 -19.16 -8.68 -8.21
C PHE A 131 -19.25 -7.18 -7.91
N VAL A 132 -18.67 -6.35 -8.77
CA VAL A 132 -18.64 -4.88 -8.60
C VAL A 132 -20.03 -4.23 -8.63
N ASP A 133 -21.04 -4.95 -9.13
CA ASP A 133 -22.45 -4.58 -9.21
C ASP A 133 -23.28 -5.04 -7.99
N ASP A 134 -22.71 -5.92 -7.16
CA ASP A 134 -23.35 -6.41 -5.94
C ASP A 134 -22.70 -5.76 -4.71
N VAL A 135 -23.38 -4.76 -4.16
CA VAL A 135 -22.90 -4.00 -3.00
C VAL A 135 -22.75 -4.86 -1.75
N VAL A 136 -23.55 -5.92 -1.59
CA VAL A 136 -23.44 -6.84 -0.44
C VAL A 136 -22.14 -7.62 -0.55
N VAL A 137 -21.90 -8.23 -1.71
CA VAL A 137 -20.67 -8.99 -1.96
C VAL A 137 -19.45 -8.06 -1.92
N PHE A 138 -19.52 -6.88 -2.52
CA PHE A 138 -18.45 -5.88 -2.46
C PHE A 138 -18.09 -5.51 -1.02
N CYS A 139 -19.08 -5.18 -0.19
CA CYS A 139 -18.84 -4.81 1.20
C CYS A 139 -18.22 -5.95 2.00
N ALA A 140 -18.68 -7.19 1.80
CA ALA A 140 -18.10 -8.37 2.45
C ALA A 140 -16.64 -8.60 2.04
N LEU A 141 -16.34 -8.51 0.74
CA LEU A 141 -14.99 -8.68 0.20
C LEU A 141 -14.02 -7.62 0.74
N PHE A 142 -14.43 -6.36 0.77
CA PHE A 142 -13.59 -5.27 1.28
C PHE A 142 -13.48 -5.26 2.81
N MET A 143 -14.52 -5.70 3.54
CA MET A 143 -14.38 -5.98 4.97
C MET A 143 -13.27 -7.01 5.21
N MET A 144 -13.27 -8.12 4.46
CA MET A 144 -12.21 -9.13 4.54
C MET A 144 -10.84 -8.58 4.14
N HIS A 145 -10.78 -7.68 3.14
CA HIS A 145 -9.53 -7.00 2.75
C HIS A 145 -8.92 -6.22 3.92
N HIS A 146 -9.71 -5.41 4.62
CA HIS A 146 -9.21 -4.64 5.76
C HIS A 146 -8.87 -5.54 6.96
N LEU A 147 -9.61 -6.63 7.19
CA LEU A 147 -9.23 -7.62 8.20
C LEU A 147 -7.89 -8.31 7.85
N ASN A 148 -7.65 -8.62 6.57
CA ASN A 148 -6.35 -9.10 6.11
C ASN A 148 -5.25 -8.05 6.33
N ALA A 149 -5.54 -6.76 6.11
CA ALA A 149 -4.61 -5.67 6.39
C ALA A 149 -4.28 -5.58 7.89
N VAL A 150 -5.27 -5.73 8.78
CA VAL A 150 -5.06 -5.81 10.23
C VAL A 150 -4.15 -6.98 10.59
N LEU A 151 -4.44 -8.20 10.09
CA LEU A 151 -3.62 -9.38 10.33
C LEU A 151 -2.18 -9.18 9.86
N TRP A 152 -2.01 -8.61 8.66
CA TRP A 152 -0.72 -8.25 8.10
C TRP A 152 0.03 -7.26 8.99
N LEU A 153 -0.60 -6.16 9.39
CA LEU A 153 0.01 -5.12 10.21
C LEU A 153 0.45 -5.65 11.58
N VAL A 154 -0.37 -6.49 12.23
CA VAL A 154 -0.03 -7.12 13.51
C VAL A 154 1.19 -8.03 13.36
N ALA A 155 1.21 -8.89 12.32
CA ALA A 155 2.35 -9.76 12.05
C ALA A 155 3.61 -8.94 11.74
N PHE A 156 3.47 -7.91 10.92
CA PHE A 156 4.57 -7.03 10.52
C PHE A 156 5.14 -6.23 11.70
N GLN A 157 4.30 -5.71 12.58
CA GLN A 157 4.71 -5.05 13.83
C GLN A 157 5.49 -6.01 14.73
N ALA A 158 5.01 -7.25 14.93
CA ALA A 158 5.73 -8.25 15.73
C ALA A 158 7.13 -8.53 15.16
N ASN A 159 7.24 -8.58 13.83
CA ASN A 159 8.49 -8.83 13.12
C ASN A 159 9.47 -7.67 13.22
N ILE A 160 9.01 -6.43 13.01
CA ILE A 160 9.85 -5.24 13.22
C ILE A 160 10.32 -5.15 14.66
N ARG A 161 9.43 -5.40 15.63
CA ARG A 161 9.78 -5.35 17.06
C ARG A 161 10.91 -6.33 17.38
N TYR A 162 10.87 -7.54 16.82
CA TYR A 162 11.95 -8.52 16.96
C TYR A 162 13.29 -7.98 16.44
N TYR A 163 13.33 -7.46 15.21
CA TYR A 163 14.57 -6.94 14.62
C TYR A 163 15.11 -5.70 15.32
N PHE A 164 14.24 -4.85 15.86
CA PHE A 164 14.66 -3.62 16.53
C PHE A 164 15.24 -3.88 17.92
N THR A 165 14.81 -4.95 18.61
CA THR A 165 15.28 -5.31 19.96
C THR A 165 16.39 -6.35 19.97
N ALA A 166 16.51 -7.17 18.93
CA ALA A 166 17.51 -8.24 18.89
C ALA A 166 18.96 -7.69 18.85
N PRO A 167 19.86 -8.11 19.76
CA PRO A 167 21.22 -7.58 19.88
C PRO A 167 22.05 -7.63 18.58
N ALA A 168 21.86 -8.68 17.78
CA ALA A 168 22.56 -8.87 16.51
C ALA A 168 22.33 -7.71 15.52
N TYR A 169 21.17 -7.05 15.60
CA TYR A 169 20.77 -5.99 14.68
C TYR A 169 20.98 -4.59 15.28
N LEU A 170 21.32 -4.45 16.56
CA LEU A 170 21.58 -3.14 17.17
C LEU A 170 22.76 -2.44 16.46
N PRO A 171 22.68 -1.11 16.23
CA PRO A 171 23.75 -0.38 15.57
C PRO A 171 25.04 -0.49 16.37
N SER A 172 26.14 -0.82 15.68
CA SER A 172 27.48 -0.84 16.28
C SER A 172 27.93 0.59 16.66
N SER A 173 28.94 0.70 17.52
CA SER A 173 29.61 1.98 17.78
C SER A 173 30.12 2.60 16.47
N GLY A 174 29.97 3.92 16.34
CA GLY A 174 30.40 4.66 15.15
C GLY A 174 29.65 5.98 14.94
N PRO A 175 30.14 6.84 14.02
CA PRO A 175 29.59 8.18 13.79
C PRO A 175 28.13 8.15 13.31
N ARG A 176 27.74 7.10 12.58
CA ARG A 176 26.37 6.93 12.06
C ARG A 176 25.39 6.28 13.04
N LYS A 177 25.84 5.85 14.23
CA LYS A 177 24.98 5.20 15.24
C LYS A 177 23.77 6.06 15.59
N LYS A 178 24.01 7.35 15.83
CA LYS A 178 22.95 8.31 16.22
C LYS A 178 21.88 8.41 15.13
N LEU A 179 22.28 8.57 13.87
CA LEU A 179 21.36 8.66 12.73
C LEU A 179 20.53 7.37 12.56
N ILE A 180 21.15 6.19 12.73
CA ILE A 180 20.42 4.91 12.65
C ILE A 180 19.39 4.79 13.78
N LEU A 181 19.74 5.20 15.00
CA LEU A 181 18.81 5.20 16.13
C LEU A 181 17.65 6.18 15.90
N GLU A 182 17.91 7.36 15.36
CA GLU A 182 16.87 8.33 14.98
C GLU A 182 15.92 7.75 13.92
N ARG A 183 16.45 7.10 12.86
CA ARG A 183 15.62 6.42 11.84
C ARG A 183 14.76 5.32 12.44
N ARG A 184 15.33 4.52 13.34
CA ARG A 184 14.59 3.49 14.08
C ARG A 184 13.50 4.09 14.94
N ASP A 185 13.74 5.21 15.60
CA ASP A 185 12.73 5.87 16.41
C ASP A 185 11.59 6.38 15.53
N VAL A 186 11.88 7.08 14.43
CA VAL A 186 10.86 7.51 13.45
C VAL A 186 10.03 6.33 12.95
N MET A 187 10.68 5.26 12.51
CA MET A 187 9.97 4.06 12.05
C MET A 187 9.22 3.36 13.18
N ARG A 188 9.74 3.34 14.40
CA ARG A 188 9.02 2.77 15.55
C ARG A 188 7.75 3.56 15.82
N ARG A 189 7.81 4.89 15.88
CA ARG A 189 6.62 5.73 16.07
C ARG A 189 5.61 5.48 14.95
N PHE A 190 6.07 5.52 13.71
CA PHE A 190 5.23 5.26 12.54
C PHE A 190 4.63 3.85 12.50
N MET A 191 5.29 2.85 13.06
CA MET A 191 4.81 1.46 13.03
C MET A 191 3.92 1.11 14.21
N PHE A 192 4.22 1.64 15.40
CA PHE A 192 3.61 1.19 16.66
C PHE A 192 2.76 2.25 17.37
N GLU A 193 3.00 3.53 17.11
CA GLU A 193 2.35 4.63 17.82
C GLU A 193 1.26 5.32 16.97
N THR A 194 1.33 5.17 15.65
CA THR A 194 0.25 5.55 14.71
C THR A 194 -0.99 4.67 14.85
N TYR A 195 -2.11 5.16 14.33
CA TYR A 195 -3.37 4.45 14.37
C TYR A 195 -3.52 3.36 13.29
N ASN A 196 -2.44 2.92 12.63
CA ASN A 196 -2.48 1.98 11.50
C ASN A 196 -3.42 0.77 11.70
N VAL A 197 -3.25 0.00 12.78
CA VAL A 197 -4.10 -1.18 13.04
C VAL A 197 -5.54 -0.79 13.36
N TYR A 198 -5.72 0.24 14.20
CA TYR A 198 -7.04 0.72 14.59
C TYR A 198 -7.82 1.27 13.40
N ARG A 199 -7.15 1.99 12.52
CA ARG A 199 -7.70 2.60 11.31
C ARG A 199 -8.22 1.53 10.36
N GLU A 200 -7.41 0.53 10.02
CA GLU A 200 -7.87 -0.60 9.21
C GLU A 200 -9.02 -1.37 9.89
N GLY A 201 -8.96 -1.54 11.22
CA GLY A 201 -10.05 -2.16 11.98
C GLY A 201 -11.37 -1.36 11.94
N ILE A 202 -11.30 -0.04 12.08
CA ILE A 202 -12.46 0.86 11.97
C ILE A 202 -13.02 0.83 10.55
N THR A 203 -12.17 0.83 9.53
CA THR A 203 -12.62 0.71 8.14
C THR A 203 -13.30 -0.64 7.90
N ALA A 204 -12.77 -1.75 8.43
CA ALA A 204 -13.44 -3.05 8.39
C ALA A 204 -14.82 -3.01 9.06
N ILE A 205 -14.95 -2.36 10.22
CA ILE A 205 -16.23 -2.18 10.91
C ILE A 205 -17.20 -1.36 10.05
N ALA A 206 -16.73 -0.27 9.42
CA ALA A 206 -17.56 0.54 8.53
C ALA A 206 -18.09 -0.27 7.33
N TYR A 207 -17.25 -1.14 6.75
CA TYR A 207 -17.68 -2.09 5.73
C TYR A 207 -18.71 -3.10 6.27
N GLY A 208 -18.56 -3.56 7.51
CA GLY A 208 -19.56 -4.40 8.19
C GLY A 208 -20.90 -3.69 8.37
N ILE A 209 -20.89 -2.41 8.77
CA ILE A 209 -22.10 -1.59 8.89
C ILE A 209 -22.75 -1.38 7.51
N ALA A 210 -21.95 -1.10 6.48
CA ALA A 210 -22.43 -0.94 5.12
C ALA A 210 -23.04 -2.24 4.57
N LEU A 211 -22.42 -3.39 4.86
CA LEU A 211 -22.93 -4.72 4.54
C LEU A 211 -24.32 -4.96 5.15
N LEU A 212 -24.46 -4.73 6.47
CA LEU A 212 -25.74 -4.88 7.16
C LEU A 212 -26.80 -3.93 6.59
N THR A 213 -26.41 -2.68 6.30
CA THR A 213 -27.30 -1.68 5.69
C THR A 213 -27.76 -2.12 4.31
N ALA A 214 -26.86 -2.66 3.48
CA ALA A 214 -27.20 -3.18 2.16
C ALA A 214 -28.21 -4.33 2.22
N ILE A 215 -27.99 -5.30 3.14
CA ILE A 215 -28.91 -6.43 3.35
C ILE A 215 -30.30 -5.94 3.80
N LEU A 216 -30.35 -4.99 4.75
CA LEU A 216 -31.62 -4.44 5.24
C LEU A 216 -32.38 -3.69 4.14
N LEU A 217 -31.70 -2.85 3.36
CA LEU A 217 -32.33 -2.13 2.25
C LEU A 217 -32.87 -3.08 1.17
N GLN A 218 -32.13 -4.16 0.88
CA GLN A 218 -32.55 -5.19 -0.08
C GLN A 218 -33.78 -5.97 0.41
N THR A 219 -33.81 -6.37 1.69
CA THR A 219 -34.94 -7.11 2.27
C THR A 219 -36.20 -6.26 2.41
N GLN A 220 -36.06 -4.96 2.63
CA GLN A 220 -37.19 -4.04 2.79
C GLN A 220 -37.65 -3.38 1.48
N ASN A 221 -37.04 -3.72 0.33
CA ASN A 221 -37.26 -3.03 -0.95
C ASN A 221 -37.17 -1.50 -0.85
N ALA A 222 -36.29 -1.00 0.02
CA ALA A 222 -36.19 0.42 0.33
C ALA A 222 -35.57 1.22 -0.83
N HIS A 223 -36.03 2.46 -1.01
CA HIS A 223 -35.61 3.32 -2.12
C HIS A 223 -34.21 3.95 -1.91
N PHE A 224 -33.69 4.02 -0.68
CA PHE A 224 -32.42 4.71 -0.39
C PHE A 224 -31.19 3.82 -0.63
N ARG A 225 -31.04 3.34 -1.86
CA ARG A 225 -29.93 2.48 -2.31
C ARG A 225 -28.51 3.08 -2.22
N PRO A 226 -28.28 4.42 -2.19
CA PRO A 226 -26.93 4.98 -2.08
C PRO A 226 -26.26 4.83 -0.70
N ALA A 227 -27.02 4.54 0.36
CA ALA A 227 -26.51 4.60 1.74
C ALA A 227 -25.24 3.75 2.00
N PRO A 228 -25.20 2.45 1.61
CA PRO A 228 -24.02 1.62 1.83
C PRO A 228 -22.77 2.17 1.13
N TYR A 229 -22.93 2.73 -0.07
CA TYR A 229 -21.85 3.33 -0.84
C TYR A 229 -21.27 4.56 -0.14
N LEU A 230 -22.13 5.42 0.43
CA LEU A 230 -21.68 6.61 1.16
C LEU A 230 -20.90 6.25 2.43
N ILE A 231 -21.32 5.19 3.14
CA ILE A 231 -20.62 4.70 4.33
C ILE A 231 -19.20 4.24 3.96
N VAL A 232 -19.07 3.36 2.97
CA VAL A 232 -17.75 2.83 2.57
C VAL A 232 -16.85 3.91 1.98
N LEU A 233 -17.41 4.82 1.16
CA LEU A 233 -16.66 5.92 0.58
C LEU A 233 -16.11 6.85 1.67
N THR A 234 -16.93 7.21 2.65
CA THR A 234 -16.51 8.09 3.76
C THR A 234 -15.43 7.42 4.60
N ALA A 235 -15.61 6.14 4.93
CA ALA A 235 -14.64 5.37 5.69
C ALA A 235 -13.29 5.27 4.97
N GLU A 236 -13.30 4.98 3.66
CA GLU A 236 -12.07 4.88 2.88
C GLU A 236 -11.38 6.23 2.68
N LEU A 237 -12.14 7.31 2.44
CA LEU A 237 -11.56 8.65 2.34
C LEU A 237 -10.88 9.05 3.66
N ALA A 238 -11.54 8.79 4.81
CA ALA A 238 -10.95 9.04 6.12
C ALA A 238 -9.70 8.18 6.36
N ASN A 239 -9.75 6.90 6.02
CA ASN A 239 -8.64 5.96 6.09
C ASN A 239 -7.43 6.47 5.28
N GLN A 240 -7.65 6.85 4.02
CA GLN A 240 -6.58 7.33 3.14
C GLN A 240 -6.02 8.68 3.56
N LEU A 241 -6.87 9.60 4.06
CA LEU A 241 -6.44 10.90 4.53
C LEU A 241 -5.50 10.77 5.74
N ILE A 242 -5.89 9.97 6.74
CA ILE A 242 -5.07 9.70 7.93
C ILE A 242 -3.76 9.01 7.51
N SER A 243 -3.85 7.96 6.70
CA SER A 243 -2.68 7.24 6.17
C SER A 243 -1.72 8.17 5.44
N TYR A 244 -2.23 9.07 4.60
CA TYR A 244 -1.43 10.01 3.84
C TYR A 244 -0.70 10.98 4.76
N ARG A 245 -1.38 11.52 5.77
CA ARG A 245 -0.76 12.42 6.76
C ARG A 245 0.37 11.72 7.52
N GLU A 246 0.11 10.53 8.07
CA GLU A 246 1.12 9.76 8.82
C GLU A 246 2.34 9.42 7.94
N ARG A 247 2.12 9.03 6.67
CA ARG A 247 3.20 8.79 5.71
C ARG A 247 3.99 10.05 5.37
N LYS A 248 3.32 11.20 5.23
CA LYS A 248 3.98 12.48 4.95
C LYS A 248 4.86 12.92 6.11
N GLU A 249 4.38 12.78 7.35
CA GLU A 249 5.13 13.08 8.57
C GLU A 249 6.38 12.18 8.69
N ARG A 250 6.22 10.87 8.45
CA ARG A 250 7.33 9.91 8.38
C ARG A 250 8.36 10.30 7.31
N ASP A 251 7.91 10.50 6.07
CA ASP A 251 8.80 10.80 4.94
C ASP A 251 9.57 12.11 5.17
N ALA A 252 8.95 13.13 5.75
CA ALA A 252 9.61 14.38 6.13
C ALA A 252 10.70 14.14 7.19
N ALA A 253 10.40 13.39 8.25
CA ALA A 253 11.37 13.08 9.30
C ALA A 253 12.56 12.26 8.78
N LEU A 254 12.31 11.27 7.92
CA LEU A 254 13.37 10.49 7.28
C LEU A 254 14.24 11.31 6.32
N SER A 255 13.65 12.29 5.62
CA SER A 255 14.36 13.19 4.71
C SER A 255 15.34 14.08 5.48
N GLN A 256 14.90 14.68 6.58
CA GLN A 256 15.77 15.49 7.46
C GLN A 256 16.96 14.68 8.05
N ILE A 257 16.76 13.39 8.34
CA ILE A 257 17.88 12.54 8.79
C ILE A 257 18.84 12.26 7.61
N THR A 258 18.32 12.11 6.41
CA THR A 258 19.11 11.82 5.21
C THR A 258 19.94 13.03 4.78
N GLU A 259 19.39 14.24 4.83
CA GLU A 259 20.11 15.49 4.59
C GLU A 259 21.30 15.63 5.54
N ARG A 260 21.08 15.42 6.85
CA ARG A 260 22.16 15.43 7.86
C ARG A 260 23.22 14.35 7.62
N GLU A 261 22.83 13.18 7.08
CA GLU A 261 23.81 12.13 6.73
C GLU A 261 24.71 12.56 5.57
N ILE A 262 24.14 13.26 4.57
CA ILE A 262 24.89 13.79 3.43
C ILE A 262 25.88 14.84 3.91
N GLU A 263 25.43 15.80 4.72
CA GLU A 263 26.30 16.85 5.29
C GLU A 263 27.50 16.27 6.07
N ILE A 264 27.26 15.25 6.91
CA ILE A 264 28.34 14.57 7.66
C ILE A 264 29.30 13.88 6.69
N SER A 265 28.78 13.20 5.66
CA SER A 265 29.60 12.49 4.69
C SER A 265 30.48 13.44 3.87
N ASP A 266 29.97 14.61 3.50
CA ASP A 266 30.70 15.61 2.73
C ASP A 266 31.78 16.28 3.60
N ALA A 267 31.45 16.58 4.87
CA ALA A 267 32.42 17.10 5.83
C ALA A 267 33.58 16.12 6.11
N ASP A 268 33.27 14.82 6.21
CA ASP A 268 34.28 13.78 6.37
C ASP A 268 35.17 13.65 5.12
N ALA A 269 34.58 13.74 3.92
CA ALA A 269 35.32 13.71 2.67
C ALA A 269 36.27 14.91 2.52
N ASP A 270 35.82 16.11 2.87
CA ASP A 270 36.65 17.33 2.85
C ASP A 270 37.81 17.24 3.86
N ARG A 271 37.57 16.72 5.07
CA ARG A 271 38.63 16.47 6.07
C ARG A 271 39.68 15.48 5.56
N ILE A 272 39.26 14.38 4.94
CA ILE A 272 40.18 13.39 4.37
C ILE A 272 41.01 14.00 3.23
N SER A 273 40.38 14.80 2.37
CA SER A 273 41.05 15.51 1.27
C SER A 273 42.13 16.47 1.80
N LYS A 274 41.79 17.32 2.77
CA LYS A 274 42.73 18.27 3.40
C LYS A 274 43.90 17.56 4.08
N ALA A 275 43.62 16.50 4.84
CA ALA A 275 44.66 15.71 5.50
C ALA A 275 45.58 14.97 4.51
N ALA A 276 45.12 14.68 3.29
CA ALA A 276 45.95 14.10 2.24
C ALA A 276 46.87 15.13 1.58
N VAL A 277 46.40 16.38 1.41
CA VAL A 277 47.19 17.50 0.89
C VAL A 277 48.31 17.89 1.86
N GLU A 278 48.03 17.93 3.17
CA GLU A 278 49.05 18.26 4.20
C GLU A 278 50.16 17.20 4.35
N ARG A 279 49.97 16.01 3.77
CA ARG A 279 50.96 14.92 3.80
C ARG A 279 51.86 14.87 2.56
N GLN A 280 51.63 15.73 1.56
CA GLN A 280 52.44 15.88 0.36
C GLN A 280 53.42 17.04 0.52
#